data_AF-A0A0B6ZBT9-F1
#
_entry.id   AF-A0A0B6ZBT9-F1
#
_cell.length_a   1.000
_cell.length_b   1.000
_cell.length_c   1.000
_cell.angle_alpha   90.00
_cell.angle_beta   90.00
_cell.angle_gamma   90.00
#
_symmetry.space_group_name_H-M   'P 1'
#
loop_
_entity.id
_entity.type
_entity.pdbx_description
1 polymer ?
#
loop_
_entity_poly.entity_id
_entity_poly.type
_entity_poly.pdbx_seq_one_letter_code
_entity_poly.pdbx_strand_id
1 'polypeptide(L)'
;DTGTPGISLYVPVTLSVHPDMNLQKILADHACRLDLQSHGQTKVLLTGLHTCGSLSVTVMKLFLQNPQVVGLCYVGCCYQLMDESIVDDMSLASHMTHFPLSQFGKQKGIHLGRNARNLASQSVARIQASGQLQGADFYWRAMLDVLL
;
A
#
# COMPACT_ATOMS: atom_id res chain seq x y z
N ASP A 1 8.05 31.95 -35.05
CA ASP A 1 8.22 30.74 -34.23
C ASP A 1 6.97 29.88 -34.22
N THR A 2 7.04 28.81 -34.99
CA THR A 2 6.00 27.80 -35.19
C THR A 2 5.90 26.90 -33.95
N GLY A 3 4.84 27.09 -33.17
CA GLY A 3 4.54 26.26 -32.00
C GLY A 3 4.15 24.84 -32.40
N THR A 4 5.05 23.88 -32.18
CA THR A 4 4.72 22.45 -32.19
C THR A 4 3.73 22.16 -31.06
N PRO A 5 2.54 21.59 -31.33
CA PRO A 5 1.64 21.14 -30.27
C PRO A 5 2.37 20.09 -29.43
N GLY A 6 2.54 20.35 -28.14
CA GLY A 6 3.21 19.45 -27.23
C GLY A 6 2.47 18.11 -27.17
N ILE A 7 3.10 17.05 -27.67
CA ILE A 7 2.57 15.69 -27.58
C ILE A 7 2.57 15.30 -26.10
N SER A 8 1.39 15.07 -25.51
CA SER A 8 1.28 14.58 -24.14
C SER A 8 1.71 13.10 -24.10
N LEU A 9 2.85 12.81 -23.49
CA LEU A 9 3.40 11.44 -23.42
C LEU A 9 2.61 10.51 -22.49
N TYR A 10 1.85 11.07 -21.55
CA TYR A 10 0.97 10.34 -20.63
C TYR A 10 -0.21 11.21 -20.20
N VAL A 11 -1.20 10.59 -19.58
CA VAL A 11 -2.36 11.29 -19.00
C VAL A 11 -2.46 10.92 -17.52
N PRO A 12 -2.23 11.88 -16.59
CA PRO A 12 -2.38 11.60 -15.16
C PRO A 12 -3.86 11.51 -14.78
N VAL A 13 -4.20 10.48 -13.99
CA VAL A 13 -5.53 10.30 -13.40
C VAL A 13 -5.37 10.06 -11.91
N THR A 14 -6.06 10.85 -11.10
CA THR A 14 -6.04 10.76 -9.63
C THR A 14 -7.37 10.20 -9.13
N LEU A 15 -7.31 9.10 -8.39
CA LEU A 15 -8.48 8.36 -7.89
C LEU A 15 -8.20 7.82 -6.49
N SER A 16 -9.24 7.69 -5.68
CA SER A 16 -9.18 6.93 -4.43
C SER A 16 -9.16 5.44 -4.73
N VAL A 17 -8.18 4.73 -4.18
CA VAL A 17 -8.04 3.28 -4.39
C VAL A 17 -8.96 2.52 -3.44
N HIS A 18 -9.71 1.57 -4.00
CA HIS A 18 -10.57 0.66 -3.25
C HIS A 18 -10.22 -0.81 -3.57
N PRO A 19 -10.43 -1.76 -2.64
CA PRO A 19 -10.12 -3.18 -2.86
C PRO A 19 -10.91 -3.85 -4.00
N ASP A 20 -12.09 -3.32 -4.31
CA ASP A 20 -13.01 -3.78 -5.36
C ASP A 20 -12.88 -2.96 -6.66
N MET A 21 -11.84 -2.12 -6.77
CA MET A 21 -11.61 -1.27 -7.93
C MET A 21 -11.41 -2.10 -9.21
N ASN A 22 -12.17 -1.77 -10.27
CA ASN A 22 -12.03 -2.36 -11.58
C ASN A 22 -11.30 -1.40 -12.53
N LEU A 23 -10.05 -1.73 -12.88
CA LEU A 23 -9.23 -0.87 -13.73
C LEU A 23 -9.78 -0.73 -15.16
N GLN A 24 -10.40 -1.78 -15.72
CA GLN A 24 -10.96 -1.73 -17.07
C GLN A 24 -12.11 -0.73 -17.16
N LYS A 25 -12.96 -0.69 -16.13
CA LYS A 25 -14.04 0.30 -16.02
C LYS A 25 -13.49 1.73 -15.95
N ILE A 26 -12.46 1.94 -15.13
CA ILE A 26 -11.80 3.25 -15.01
C ILE A 26 -11.21 3.70 -16.35
N LEU A 27 -10.56 2.80 -17.08
CA LEU A 27 -10.01 3.10 -18.40
C LEU A 27 -11.11 3.43 -19.42
N ALA A 28 -12.24 2.73 -19.38
CA ALA A 28 -13.40 3.01 -20.22
C ALA A 28 -14.01 4.39 -19.91
N ASP A 29 -14.19 4.71 -18.62
CA ASP A 29 -14.73 6.00 -18.16
C ASP A 29 -13.83 7.19 -18.56
N HIS A 30 -12.53 6.93 -18.71
CA HIS A 30 -11.54 7.93 -19.15
C HIS A 30 -11.13 7.81 -20.62
N ALA A 31 -11.75 6.95 -21.42
CA ALA A 31 -11.31 6.65 -22.79
C ALA A 31 -11.26 7.90 -23.69
N CYS A 32 -12.27 8.78 -23.58
CA CYS A 32 -12.32 10.06 -24.32
C CYS A 32 -11.14 10.98 -23.99
N ARG A 33 -10.67 10.98 -22.74
CA ARG A 33 -9.53 11.80 -22.29
C ARG A 33 -8.18 11.19 -22.65
N LEU A 34 -8.14 9.88 -22.87
CA LEU A 34 -6.92 9.11 -23.10
C LEU A 34 -6.56 9.04 -24.60
N ASP A 35 -7.36 9.65 -25.49
CA ASP A 35 -7.25 9.55 -26.96
C ASP A 35 -6.91 8.12 -27.40
N LEU A 36 -7.58 7.14 -26.77
CA LEU A 36 -7.37 5.73 -27.04
C LEU A 36 -7.95 5.40 -28.41
N GLN A 37 -7.18 5.72 -29.45
CA GLN A 37 -7.45 5.28 -30.82
C GLN A 37 -7.28 3.75 -30.87
N SER A 38 -8.35 3.03 -30.55
CA SER A 38 -8.85 1.73 -31.03
C SER A 38 -7.92 0.54 -31.35
N HIS A 39 -6.59 0.61 -31.25
CA HIS A 39 -5.70 -0.43 -31.79
C HIS A 39 -4.50 -0.83 -30.92
N GLY A 40 -4.33 -0.28 -29.72
CA GLY A 40 -3.24 -0.66 -28.80
C GLY A 40 -3.73 -0.97 -27.38
N GLN A 41 -3.11 -1.95 -26.70
CA GLN A 41 -3.32 -2.17 -25.26
C GLN A 41 -2.82 -0.95 -24.46
N THR A 42 -3.72 -0.31 -23.71
CA THR A 42 -3.39 0.78 -22.79
C THR A 42 -2.45 0.28 -21.70
N LYS A 43 -1.30 0.95 -21.54
CA LYS A 43 -0.35 0.69 -20.47
C LYS A 43 -0.62 1.64 -19.31
N VAL A 44 -0.67 1.10 -18.10
CA VAL A 44 -0.95 1.85 -16.88
C VAL A 44 0.26 1.83 -15.95
N LEU A 45 0.56 2.97 -15.35
CA LEU A 45 1.50 3.09 -14.25
C LEU A 45 0.72 3.43 -12.98
N LEU A 46 0.76 2.56 -11.98
CA LEU A 46 0.19 2.85 -10.67
C LEU A 46 1.21 3.63 -9.84
N THR A 47 0.79 4.78 -9.33
CA THR A 47 1.64 5.62 -8.48
C THR A 47 0.96 5.96 -7.17
N GLY A 48 1.73 6.07 -6.09
CA GLY A 48 1.21 6.42 -4.78
C GLY A 48 2.27 7.04 -3.88
N LEU A 49 1.97 8.23 -3.37
CA LEU A 49 2.76 8.87 -2.32
C LEU A 49 2.07 8.59 -0.99
N HIS A 50 2.81 8.09 0.00
CA HIS A 50 2.25 7.63 1.29
C HIS A 50 1.22 6.50 1.17
N THR A 51 1.59 5.43 0.46
CA THR A 51 0.76 4.23 0.34
C THR A 51 0.98 3.32 1.55
N CYS A 52 0.40 3.68 2.70
CA CYS A 52 0.71 3.07 4.00
C CYS A 52 -0.35 2.02 4.42
N GLY A 53 0.02 1.09 5.31
CA GLY A 53 -0.89 0.06 5.83
C GLY A 53 -1.48 -0.85 4.75
N SER A 54 -2.78 -1.17 4.87
CA SER A 54 -3.49 -2.04 3.92
C SER A 54 -3.53 -1.50 2.49
N LEU A 55 -3.47 -0.18 2.32
CA LEU A 55 -3.48 0.44 0.99
C LEU A 55 -2.29 -0.04 0.14
N SER A 56 -1.11 -0.22 0.74
CA SER A 56 0.08 -0.76 0.07
C SER A 56 -0.22 -2.13 -0.56
N VAL A 57 -0.86 -3.00 0.21
CA VAL A 57 -1.22 -4.34 -0.21
C VAL A 57 -2.30 -4.30 -1.29
N THR A 58 -3.31 -3.44 -1.15
CA THR A 58 -4.36 -3.26 -2.16
C THR A 58 -3.80 -2.82 -3.51
N VAL A 59 -2.92 -1.81 -3.53
CA VAL A 59 -2.29 -1.34 -4.78
C VAL A 59 -1.39 -2.43 -5.37
N MET A 60 -0.65 -3.18 -4.54
CA MET A 60 0.15 -4.32 -5.00
C MET A 60 -0.72 -5.41 -5.64
N LYS A 61 -1.86 -5.76 -5.02
CA LYS A 61 -2.82 -6.72 -5.58
C LYS A 61 -3.35 -6.22 -6.93
N LEU A 62 -3.71 -4.94 -7.04
CA LEU A 62 -4.15 -4.34 -8.30
C LEU A 62 -3.08 -4.47 -9.39
N PHE A 63 -1.80 -4.22 -9.07
CA PHE A 63 -0.70 -4.43 -10.01
C PHE A 63 -0.61 -5.89 -10.48
N LEU A 64 -0.67 -6.86 -9.57
CA LEU A 64 -0.55 -8.28 -9.89
C LEU A 64 -1.77 -8.84 -10.67
N GLN A 65 -2.96 -8.29 -10.43
CA GLN A 65 -4.21 -8.77 -11.04
C GLN A 65 -4.50 -8.17 -12.42
N ASN A 66 -3.81 -7.10 -12.81
CA ASN A 66 -4.11 -6.35 -14.04
C ASN A 66 -2.89 -6.32 -14.98
N PRO A 67 -2.85 -7.17 -16.03
CA PRO A 67 -1.73 -7.23 -16.99
C PRO A 67 -1.43 -5.92 -17.73
N GLN A 68 -2.39 -5.00 -17.75
CA GLN A 68 -2.25 -3.66 -18.36
C GLN A 68 -1.37 -2.73 -17.51
N VAL A 69 -1.21 -3.02 -16.22
CA VAL A 69 -0.34 -2.25 -15.34
C VAL A 69 1.09 -2.71 -15.54
N VAL A 70 1.88 -1.87 -16.21
CA VAL A 70 3.26 -2.19 -16.59
C VAL A 70 4.29 -1.74 -15.55
N GLY A 71 3.85 -0.99 -14.54
CA GLY A 71 4.72 -0.52 -13.48
C GLY A 71 3.96 -0.11 -12.23
N LEU A 72 4.68 -0.18 -11.12
CA LEU A 72 4.20 0.22 -9.82
C LEU A 72 5.27 1.05 -9.13
N CYS A 73 4.95 2.30 -8.80
CA CYS A 73 5.83 3.20 -8.06
C CYS A 73 5.07 3.74 -6.85
N TYR A 74 5.27 3.13 -5.69
CA TYR A 74 4.73 3.68 -4.46
C TYR A 74 5.74 3.67 -3.33
N VAL A 75 5.57 4.61 -2.40
CA VAL A 75 6.37 4.70 -1.18
C VAL A 75 5.50 4.34 0.02
N GLY A 76 5.72 3.14 0.57
CA GLY A 76 5.11 2.72 1.83
C GLY A 76 5.79 3.43 3.00
N CYS A 77 5.01 4.11 3.85
CA CYS A 77 5.56 4.89 4.95
C CYS A 77 5.44 4.24 6.33
N CYS A 78 4.44 3.38 6.54
CA CYS A 78 4.21 2.73 7.83
C CYS A 78 3.24 1.54 7.71
N TYR A 79 3.25 0.69 8.73
CA TYR A 79 2.33 -0.43 8.90
C TYR A 79 1.13 -0.10 9.80
N GLN A 80 1.00 1.17 10.22
CA GLN A 80 0.07 1.60 11.25
C GLN A 80 -1.39 1.25 10.95
N LEU A 81 -1.81 1.43 9.70
CA LEU A 81 -3.17 1.18 9.23
C LEU A 81 -3.30 -0.14 8.47
N MET A 82 -2.50 -1.13 8.84
CA MET A 82 -2.59 -2.48 8.26
C MET A 82 -3.66 -3.31 8.99
N ASP A 83 -4.47 -4.03 8.23
CA ASP A 83 -5.47 -4.94 8.78
C ASP A 83 -4.85 -6.32 9.04
N GLU A 84 -5.18 -6.87 10.19
CA GLU A 84 -4.62 -8.11 10.72
C GLU A 84 -5.75 -8.88 11.41
N SER A 85 -5.84 -10.20 11.21
CA SER A 85 -6.81 -11.03 11.93
C SER A 85 -6.40 -11.15 13.38
N ILE A 86 -7.29 -10.78 14.29
CA ILE A 86 -7.14 -11.06 15.72
C ILE A 86 -7.46 -12.55 15.92
N VAL A 87 -6.54 -13.29 16.54
CA VAL A 87 -6.62 -14.75 16.72
C VAL A 87 -7.85 -15.18 17.53
N ASP A 88 -8.40 -14.29 18.37
CA ASP A 88 -9.51 -14.61 19.28
C ASP A 88 -10.91 -14.45 18.66
N ASP A 89 -11.06 -13.88 17.47
CA ASP A 89 -12.37 -13.71 16.83
C ASP A 89 -12.46 -14.46 15.50
N MET A 90 -12.67 -15.78 15.63
CA MET A 90 -12.96 -16.71 14.53
C MET A 90 -14.19 -16.31 13.69
N SER A 91 -15.01 -15.34 14.13
CA SER A 91 -16.16 -14.85 13.37
C SER A 91 -15.80 -13.76 12.35
N LEU A 92 -14.65 -13.09 12.50
CA LEU A 92 -14.19 -12.00 11.64
C LEU A 92 -13.18 -12.41 10.55
N ALA A 93 -12.82 -13.69 10.48
CA ALA A 93 -11.86 -14.23 9.51
C ALA A 93 -12.27 -14.06 8.03
N SER A 94 -13.49 -13.59 7.75
CA SER A 94 -13.95 -13.26 6.40
C SER A 94 -13.52 -11.87 5.92
N HIS A 95 -13.04 -10.98 6.80
CA HIS A 95 -12.50 -9.70 6.39
C HIS A 95 -11.07 -9.88 5.85
N MET A 96 -10.83 -9.38 4.64
CA MET A 96 -9.53 -9.37 3.95
C MET A 96 -8.38 -8.97 4.90
N THR A 97 -7.61 -9.94 5.37
CA THR A 97 -6.40 -9.68 6.15
C THR A 97 -5.25 -9.31 5.22
N HIS A 98 -4.64 -8.16 5.48
CA HIS A 98 -3.54 -7.62 4.69
C HIS A 98 -2.17 -8.00 5.28
N PHE A 99 -2.14 -8.38 6.57
CA PHE A 99 -1.01 -8.99 7.24
C PHE A 99 -1.37 -10.36 7.85
N PRO A 100 -0.43 -11.32 7.85
CA PRO A 100 0.79 -11.35 7.04
C PRO A 100 0.46 -11.62 5.57
N LEU A 101 1.27 -11.07 4.64
CA LEU A 101 0.98 -11.20 3.21
C LEU A 101 1.28 -12.60 2.66
N SER A 102 2.38 -13.21 3.12
CA SER A 102 2.85 -14.50 2.63
C SER A 102 2.00 -15.67 3.18
N GLN A 103 1.79 -16.69 2.36
CA GLN A 103 1.11 -17.92 2.79
C GLN A 103 1.84 -18.57 3.99
N PHE A 104 3.17 -18.56 3.98
CA PHE A 104 3.97 -19.06 5.10
C PHE A 104 3.72 -18.30 6.40
N GLY A 105 3.69 -16.96 6.35
CA GLY A 105 3.41 -16.15 7.54
C GLY A 105 2.01 -16.40 8.08
N LYS A 106 1.03 -16.59 7.19
CA LYS A 106 -0.35 -16.96 7.57
C LYS A 106 -0.40 -18.32 8.24
N GLN A 107 0.27 -19.33 7.67
CA GLN A 107 0.35 -20.67 8.25
C GLN A 107 1.04 -20.69 9.62
N LYS A 108 2.04 -19.84 9.83
CA LYS A 108 2.74 -19.70 11.11
C LYS A 108 2.00 -18.83 12.12
N GLY A 109 0.86 -18.24 11.77
CA GLY A 109 0.10 -17.38 12.67
C GLY A 109 0.88 -16.14 13.11
N ILE A 110 1.76 -15.62 12.25
CA ILE A 110 2.58 -14.44 12.57
C ILE A 110 1.64 -13.25 12.75
N HIS A 111 1.80 -12.55 13.87
CA HIS A 111 1.10 -11.32 14.17
C HIS A 111 2.07 -10.26 14.72
N LEU A 112 1.84 -9.00 14.39
CA LEU A 112 2.56 -7.83 14.91
C LEU A 112 1.77 -7.14 16.02
N GLY A 113 0.44 -7.05 15.87
CA GLY A 113 -0.41 -6.30 16.78
C GLY A 113 -0.29 -4.77 16.60
N ARG A 114 -1.23 -4.04 17.18
CA ARG A 114 -1.36 -2.58 16.97
C ARG A 114 -0.16 -1.80 17.53
N ASN A 115 0.30 -2.10 18.74
CA ASN A 115 1.38 -1.35 19.39
C ASN A 115 2.71 -1.46 18.62
N ALA A 116 3.07 -2.65 18.12
CA ALA A 116 4.27 -2.83 17.31
C ALA A 116 4.18 -2.02 16.00
N ARG A 117 3.01 -2.00 15.35
CA ARG A 117 2.77 -1.23 14.12
C ARG A 117 2.80 0.29 14.36
N ASN A 118 2.25 0.77 15.48
CA ASN A 118 2.36 2.16 15.92
C ASN A 118 3.82 2.57 16.08
N LEU A 119 4.60 1.73 16.75
CA LEU A 119 6.00 2.02 17.02
C LEU A 119 6.86 2.00 15.76
N ALA A 120 6.62 1.04 14.86
CA ALA A 120 7.33 0.97 13.58
C ALA A 120 7.15 2.24 12.73
N SER A 121 6.08 3.01 12.96
CA SER A 121 5.84 4.30 12.30
C SER A 121 6.55 5.51 12.94
N GLN A 122 7.18 5.33 14.11
CA GLN A 122 7.86 6.42 14.80
C GLN A 122 9.30 6.59 14.30
N SER A 123 9.72 7.84 14.17
CA SER A 123 11.12 8.17 13.84
C SER A 123 12.00 7.99 15.07
N VAL A 124 13.06 7.18 14.95
CA VAL A 124 14.07 6.98 16.02
C VAL A 124 14.69 8.32 16.44
N ALA A 125 15.05 9.18 15.47
CA ALA A 125 15.60 10.50 15.76
C ALA A 125 14.63 11.37 16.55
N ARG A 126 13.32 11.27 16.27
CA ARG A 126 12.29 11.99 17.02
C ARG A 126 12.13 11.46 18.45
N ILE A 127 12.18 10.14 18.62
CA ILE A 127 12.13 9.49 19.94
C ILE A 127 13.34 9.91 20.78
N GLN A 128 14.54 9.92 20.17
CA GLN A 128 15.76 10.36 20.83
C GLN A 128 15.68 11.84 21.22
N ALA A 129 15.20 12.70 20.32
CA ALA A 129 15.08 14.13 20.58
C ALA A 129 14.01 14.48 21.64
N SER A 130 12.92 13.71 21.72
CA SER A 130 11.86 13.95 22.71
C SER A 130 12.19 13.42 24.10
N GLY A 131 13.14 12.47 24.22
CA GLY A 131 13.44 11.78 25.47
C GLY A 131 12.26 10.96 26.04
N GLN A 132 11.15 10.87 25.30
CA GLN A 132 9.95 10.15 25.70
C GLN A 132 9.84 8.85 24.89
N LEU A 133 10.15 7.73 25.53
CA LEU A 133 9.64 6.43 25.08
C LEU A 133 8.13 6.44 25.32
N GLN A 134 7.35 6.53 24.24
CA GLN A 134 5.90 6.52 24.34
C GLN A 134 5.43 5.12 24.71
N GLY A 135 5.28 4.77 25.99
CA GLY A 135 4.56 3.56 26.45
C GLY A 135 5.40 2.50 27.17
N ALA A 136 4.81 1.82 28.16
CA ALA A 136 5.44 0.74 28.93
C ALA A 136 5.62 -0.58 28.14
N ASP A 137 4.87 -0.74 27.05
CA ASP A 137 4.84 -1.97 26.23
C ASP A 137 6.08 -2.16 25.33
N PHE A 138 7.02 -1.20 25.33
CA PHE A 138 8.17 -1.18 24.43
C PHE A 138 9.45 -1.81 25.00
N TYR A 139 9.38 -2.31 26.24
CA TYR A 139 10.47 -3.00 26.91
C TYR A 139 11.03 -4.16 26.06
N TRP A 140 10.16 -4.98 25.46
CA TRP A 140 10.58 -6.16 24.72
C TRP A 140 11.37 -5.84 23.44
N ARG A 141 11.10 -4.70 22.80
CA ARG A 141 11.89 -4.27 21.63
C ARG A 141 13.25 -3.71 22.04
N ALA A 142 13.31 -2.92 23.12
CA ALA A 142 14.58 -2.47 23.66
C ALA A 142 15.47 -3.66 24.07
N MET A 143 14.86 -4.72 24.62
CA MET A 143 15.56 -5.96 24.93
C MET A 143 16.04 -6.69 23.67
N LEU A 144 15.22 -6.77 22.62
CA LEU A 144 15.59 -7.45 21.36
C LEU A 144 16.71 -6.72 20.59
N ASP A 145 16.71 -5.38 20.61
CA ASP A 145 17.73 -4.53 19.97
C ASP A 145 19.10 -4.63 20.67
N VAL A 146 19.11 -5.02 21.95
CA VAL A 146 20.34 -5.31 22.72
C VAL A 146 20.81 -6.76 22.51
N LEU A 147 19.90 -7.67 22.14
CA LEU A 147 20.19 -9.10 21.95
C LEU A 147 20.61 -9.48 20.53
N LEU A 148 20.36 -8.61 19.54
CA LEU A 148 20.79 -8.75 18.14
C LEU A 148 22.03 -7.89 17.89
#